data_AF-A0A973EG19-F1
#
_entry.id   AF-A0A973EG19-F1
#
_cell.length_a   1.000
_cell.length_b   1.000
_cell.length_c   1.000
_cell.angle_alpha   90.00
_cell.angle_beta   90.00
_cell.angle_gamma   90.00
#
_symmetry.space_group_name_H-M   'P 1'
#
loop_
_entity.id
_entity.type
_entity.pdbx_description
1 polymer ?
#
loop_
_entity_poly.entity_id
_entity_poly.type
_entity_poly.pdbx_seq_one_letter_code
_entity_poly.pdbx_strand_id
1 'polypeptide(L)'
;MSQQRLPFLIAIETDPLRYHGEHGHRPAVLESPAAEQLLARVAADLGNLLPDAHRTHFSLVGALYDQAQLLRPQWPIYAAMEKINRARLGGNLDGASLLSIGAADGDLPMTELVPDAGLPPGILQLLPCMLLGDSDVLEALEAEMEHRFFEEGQLSAKTAQALELDFGIGIAHARFMTVTDLRAMLKLQLDHFGFGSLWTLLDAALEGDAASAPVQGAVGQRFTWDGSQVAADFETFDYWAGDGSGKEVEDQHLASAYADWTREYRQYLVTLGAHGIAVTQRLASDGSALEGSFFVEDAGAIDEQLASITEQGVEELGVVAVTLAHAGRLQHFYPLQAEGLNHIHDHIRTLGSSQLALAFPGGLSLDVLTRRLRPDG
;
A
#
# COMPACT_ATOMS: atom_id res chain seq x y z
N MET A 1 -30.21 1.48 1.69
CA MET A 1 -30.31 2.92 1.41
C MET A 1 -29.99 3.07 -0.06
N SER A 2 -30.82 3.75 -0.85
CA SER A 2 -30.57 3.86 -2.29
C SER A 2 -29.26 4.64 -2.51
N GLN A 3 -28.38 4.11 -3.35
CA GLN A 3 -27.09 4.72 -3.60
C GLN A 3 -27.30 5.89 -4.56
N GLN A 4 -27.08 7.13 -4.09
CA GLN A 4 -27.20 8.34 -4.90
C GLN A 4 -25.86 8.75 -5.55
N ARG A 5 -24.90 7.82 -5.61
CA ARG A 5 -23.57 8.03 -6.14
C ARG A 5 -23.08 6.79 -6.87
N LEU A 6 -22.41 6.99 -8.00
CA LEU A 6 -21.83 5.92 -8.80
C LEU A 6 -20.35 6.27 -9.10
N PRO A 7 -19.40 5.74 -8.31
CA PRO A 7 -17.98 5.95 -8.54
C PRO A 7 -17.47 5.06 -9.68
N PHE A 8 -16.56 5.61 -10.48
CA PHE A 8 -15.83 4.89 -11.52
C PHE A 8 -14.48 5.58 -11.74
N LEU A 9 -13.71 5.12 -12.72
CA LEU A 9 -12.40 5.70 -13.02
C LEU A 9 -12.05 5.58 -14.49
N ILE A 10 -11.04 6.35 -14.89
CA ILE A 10 -10.29 6.09 -16.11
C ILE A 10 -8.96 5.45 -15.70
N ALA A 11 -8.72 4.24 -16.20
CA ALA A 11 -7.46 3.52 -16.11
C ALA A 11 -6.54 4.00 -17.23
N ILE A 12 -5.37 4.52 -16.87
CA ILE A 12 -4.37 5.08 -17.79
C ILE A 12 -3.08 4.27 -17.65
N GLU A 13 -2.78 3.46 -18.65
CA GLU A 13 -1.52 2.73 -18.76
C GLU A 13 -0.44 3.64 -19.34
N THR A 14 0.62 3.82 -18.57
CA THR A 14 1.74 4.71 -18.86
C THR A 14 3.06 3.96 -18.98
N ASP A 15 4.08 4.60 -19.55
CA ASP A 15 5.44 4.05 -19.61
C ASP A 15 6.14 4.19 -18.25
N PRO A 16 6.41 3.08 -17.51
CA PRO A 16 6.98 3.12 -16.17
C PRO A 16 8.39 3.69 -16.10
N LEU A 17 9.13 3.68 -17.21
CA LEU A 17 10.53 4.13 -17.22
C LEU A 17 10.65 5.65 -16.99
N ARG A 18 9.55 6.40 -17.05
CA ARG A 18 9.56 7.87 -16.88
C ARG A 18 9.52 8.34 -15.42
N TYR A 19 9.16 7.49 -14.48
CA TYR A 19 8.95 7.93 -13.09
C TYR A 19 10.11 7.62 -12.13
N HIS A 20 11.14 6.92 -12.60
CA HIS A 20 12.27 6.49 -11.78
C HIS A 20 13.60 7.09 -12.27
N GLY A 21 14.54 7.30 -11.35
CA GLY A 21 15.87 7.89 -11.62
C GLY A 21 15.99 9.38 -11.27
N GLU A 22 17.18 9.97 -11.49
CA GLU A 22 17.49 11.38 -11.16
C GLU A 22 16.59 12.42 -11.86
N HIS A 23 15.76 11.99 -12.82
CA HIS A 23 14.82 12.83 -13.59
C HIS A 23 13.37 12.33 -13.52
N GLY A 24 13.01 11.48 -12.55
CA GLY A 24 11.64 10.98 -12.40
C GLY A 24 10.64 12.13 -12.20
N HIS A 25 9.64 12.24 -13.07
CA HIS A 25 8.65 13.31 -13.03
C HIS A 25 7.27 12.75 -12.65
N ARG A 26 6.77 13.11 -11.47
CA ARG A 26 5.41 12.73 -11.06
C ARG A 26 4.38 13.61 -11.78
N PRO A 27 3.26 13.06 -12.26
CA PRO A 27 2.17 13.88 -12.79
C PRO A 27 1.72 14.90 -11.74
N ALA A 28 1.72 16.18 -12.13
CA ALA A 28 1.22 17.25 -11.27
C ALA A 28 -0.31 17.21 -11.21
N VAL A 29 -0.88 17.81 -10.17
CA VAL A 29 -2.31 18.13 -10.15
C VAL A 29 -2.60 19.21 -11.18
N LEU A 30 -3.77 19.13 -11.81
CA LEU A 30 -4.23 20.09 -12.81
C LEU A 30 -4.84 21.31 -12.12
N GLU A 31 -4.41 22.49 -12.55
CA GLU A 31 -5.10 23.74 -12.23
C GLU A 31 -6.54 23.71 -12.73
N SER A 32 -7.42 24.43 -12.02
CA SER A 32 -8.86 24.47 -12.30
C SER A 32 -9.24 24.62 -13.79
N PRO A 33 -8.61 25.53 -14.58
CA PRO A 33 -8.93 25.65 -16.01
C PRO A 33 -8.58 24.41 -16.85
N ALA A 34 -7.49 23.72 -16.53
CA ALA A 34 -7.09 22.49 -17.23
C ALA A 34 -8.01 21.33 -16.85
N ALA A 35 -8.33 21.19 -15.56
CA ALA A 35 -9.28 20.19 -15.07
C ALA A 35 -10.69 20.35 -15.70
N GLU A 36 -11.14 21.59 -15.93
CA GLU A 36 -12.42 21.87 -16.61
C GLU A 36 -12.39 21.44 -18.09
N GLN A 37 -11.29 21.72 -18.80
CA GLN A 37 -11.13 21.31 -20.19
C GLN A 37 -11.06 19.79 -20.33
N LEU A 38 -10.37 19.11 -19.42
CA LEU A 38 -10.32 17.66 -19.38
C LEU A 38 -11.72 17.08 -19.12
N LEU A 39 -12.46 17.61 -18.15
CA LEU A 39 -13.82 17.18 -17.85
C LEU A 39 -14.75 17.28 -19.05
N ALA A 40 -14.70 18.37 -19.81
CA ALA A 40 -15.54 18.51 -21.00
C ALA A 40 -15.27 17.42 -22.05
N ARG A 41 -14.02 16.97 -22.19
CA ARG A 41 -13.62 15.90 -23.12
C ARG A 41 -14.08 14.53 -22.62
N VAL A 42 -13.80 14.24 -21.35
CA VAL A 42 -14.22 12.98 -20.72
C VAL A 42 -15.76 12.87 -20.72
N ALA A 43 -16.48 13.96 -20.46
CA ALA A 43 -17.94 13.97 -20.50
C ALA A 43 -18.49 13.70 -21.90
N ALA A 44 -17.82 14.18 -22.95
CA ALA A 44 -18.21 13.89 -24.33
C ALA A 44 -17.98 12.41 -24.68
N ASP A 45 -16.85 11.82 -24.29
CA ASP A 45 -16.58 10.40 -24.48
C ASP A 45 -17.60 9.54 -23.69
N LEU A 46 -17.85 9.89 -22.43
CA LEU A 46 -18.82 9.20 -21.58
C LEU A 46 -20.24 9.30 -22.15
N GLY A 47 -20.67 10.47 -22.63
CA GLY A 47 -22.01 10.66 -23.20
C GLY A 47 -22.24 9.93 -24.53
N ASN A 48 -21.17 9.68 -25.30
CA ASN A 48 -21.26 8.83 -26.50
C ASN A 48 -21.44 7.35 -26.13
N LEU A 49 -20.80 6.91 -25.03
CA LEU A 49 -20.85 5.53 -24.57
C LEU A 49 -22.11 5.22 -23.75
N LEU A 50 -22.48 6.13 -22.87
CA LEU A 50 -23.59 6.05 -21.93
C LEU A 50 -24.46 7.31 -22.06
N PRO A 51 -25.38 7.35 -23.04
CA PRO A 51 -26.20 8.53 -23.28
C PRO A 51 -26.86 9.04 -22.02
N ASP A 52 -27.49 8.19 -21.21
CA ASP A 52 -28.22 8.57 -19.99
C ASP A 52 -27.35 9.24 -18.90
N ALA A 53 -26.01 9.21 -19.00
CA ALA A 53 -25.14 9.96 -18.11
C ALA A 53 -25.42 11.48 -18.15
N HIS A 54 -25.98 12.01 -19.25
CA HIS A 54 -26.38 13.42 -19.36
C HIS A 54 -27.49 13.84 -18.39
N ARG A 55 -28.13 12.88 -17.71
CA ARG A 55 -29.17 13.10 -16.70
C ARG A 55 -28.63 13.17 -15.28
N THR A 56 -27.30 13.15 -15.13
CA THR A 56 -26.62 13.10 -13.84
C THR A 56 -25.65 14.27 -13.68
N HIS A 57 -25.21 14.49 -12.44
CA HIS A 57 -24.08 15.36 -12.15
C HIS A 57 -22.80 14.57 -12.29
N PHE A 58 -21.95 14.91 -13.27
CA PHE A 58 -20.67 14.25 -13.50
C PHE A 58 -19.52 15.11 -12.96
N SER A 59 -18.64 14.47 -12.19
CA SER A 59 -17.43 15.10 -11.68
C SER A 59 -16.19 14.24 -11.84
N LEU A 60 -15.03 14.91 -11.94
CA LEU A 60 -13.71 14.29 -11.89
C LEU A 60 -12.76 15.14 -11.04
N VAL A 61 -11.67 14.51 -10.60
CA VAL A 61 -10.55 15.22 -9.95
C VAL A 61 -9.41 15.38 -10.94
N GLY A 62 -8.85 16.57 -11.03
CA GLY A 62 -7.70 16.87 -11.89
C GLY A 62 -6.39 16.33 -11.34
N ALA A 63 -6.33 15.03 -11.00
CA ALA A 63 -5.15 14.40 -10.43
C ALA A 63 -5.12 12.91 -10.77
N LEU A 64 -3.92 12.34 -10.87
CA LEU A 64 -3.70 10.91 -11.08
C LEU A 64 -3.31 10.24 -9.76
N TYR A 65 -3.81 9.02 -9.57
CA TYR A 65 -3.65 8.26 -8.34
C TYR A 65 -3.13 6.85 -8.61
N ASP A 66 -2.39 6.34 -7.63
CA ASP A 66 -2.07 4.92 -7.55
C ASP A 66 -3.30 4.11 -7.08
N GLN A 67 -3.39 2.85 -7.50
CA GLN A 67 -4.47 1.95 -7.10
C GLN A 67 -4.60 1.78 -5.58
N ALA A 68 -3.49 1.79 -4.84
CA ALA A 68 -3.50 1.65 -3.40
C ALA A 68 -4.16 2.85 -2.69
N GLN A 69 -4.05 4.05 -3.25
CA GLN A 69 -4.69 5.25 -2.68
C GLN A 69 -6.20 5.29 -2.95
N LEU A 70 -6.64 4.85 -4.13
CA LEU A 70 -8.07 4.79 -4.46
C LEU A 70 -8.78 3.68 -3.68
N LEU A 71 -8.11 2.55 -3.48
CA LEU A 71 -8.61 1.39 -2.74
C LEU A 71 -8.23 1.47 -1.25
N ARG A 72 -8.43 2.64 -0.62
CA ARG A 72 -8.32 2.80 0.83
C ARG A 72 -9.70 2.61 1.49
N PRO A 73 -9.77 2.01 2.70
CA PRO A 73 -11.02 1.89 3.44
C PRO A 73 -11.77 3.22 3.55
N GLN A 74 -13.11 3.16 3.54
CA GLN A 74 -14.01 4.32 3.54
C GLN A 74 -13.97 5.18 2.26
N TRP A 75 -13.20 4.79 1.24
CA TRP A 75 -13.18 5.41 -0.08
C TRP A 75 -12.91 6.93 -0.03
N PRO A 76 -11.81 7.38 0.60
CA PRO A 76 -11.61 8.78 0.99
C PRO A 76 -11.68 9.77 -0.18
N ILE A 77 -11.15 9.39 -1.35
CA ILE A 77 -11.22 10.22 -2.57
C ILE A 77 -12.67 10.40 -3.01
N TYR A 78 -13.43 9.32 -3.18
CA TYR A 78 -14.82 9.39 -3.60
C TYR A 78 -15.72 10.07 -2.56
N ALA A 79 -15.44 9.86 -1.26
CA ALA A 79 -16.14 10.55 -0.18
C ALA A 79 -15.89 12.08 -0.22
N ALA A 80 -14.66 12.51 -0.49
CA ALA A 80 -14.32 13.92 -0.67
C ALA A 80 -14.98 14.51 -1.93
N MET A 81 -14.96 13.78 -3.05
CA MET A 81 -15.68 14.18 -4.27
C MET A 81 -17.18 14.37 -4.01
N GLU A 82 -17.81 13.42 -3.32
CA GLU A 82 -19.23 13.51 -2.94
C GLU A 82 -19.52 14.74 -2.08
N LYS A 83 -18.69 14.98 -1.05
CA LYS A 83 -18.82 16.13 -0.16
C LYS A 83 -18.76 17.46 -0.93
N ILE A 84 -17.80 17.61 -1.85
CA ILE A 84 -17.66 18.80 -2.69
C ILE A 84 -18.86 18.97 -3.62
N ASN A 85 -19.29 17.90 -4.29
CA ASN A 85 -20.45 17.94 -5.18
C ASN A 85 -21.73 18.34 -4.43
N ARG A 86 -22.03 17.70 -3.29
CA ARG A 86 -23.22 18.00 -2.49
C ARG A 86 -23.21 19.43 -1.96
N ALA A 87 -22.04 19.95 -1.56
CA ALA A 87 -21.89 21.34 -1.14
C ALA A 87 -22.22 22.31 -2.29
N ARG A 88 -21.73 22.05 -3.50
CA ARG A 88 -22.02 22.88 -4.69
C ARG A 88 -23.51 22.84 -5.09
N LEU A 89 -24.13 21.67 -5.00
CA LEU A 89 -25.53 21.46 -5.38
C LEU A 89 -26.52 21.93 -4.30
N GLY A 90 -26.04 22.31 -3.11
CA GLY A 90 -26.90 22.61 -1.97
C GLY A 90 -27.78 21.42 -1.55
N GLY A 91 -27.33 20.19 -1.84
CA GLY A 91 -28.09 18.95 -1.63
C GLY A 91 -29.20 18.67 -2.64
N ASN A 92 -29.44 19.53 -3.63
CA ASN A 92 -30.42 19.29 -4.69
C ASN A 92 -29.79 18.50 -5.84
N LEU A 93 -30.28 17.27 -6.07
CA LEU A 93 -29.82 16.39 -7.14
C LEU A 93 -30.68 16.51 -8.43
N ASP A 94 -31.56 17.49 -8.51
CA ASP A 94 -32.37 17.73 -9.70
C ASP A 94 -31.52 18.28 -10.85
N GLY A 95 -31.60 17.61 -11.99
CA GLY A 95 -30.96 18.04 -13.23
C GLY A 95 -29.60 17.40 -13.47
N ALA A 96 -28.75 18.09 -14.22
CA ALA A 96 -27.44 17.60 -14.63
C ALA A 96 -26.44 18.76 -14.65
N SER A 97 -25.19 18.46 -14.29
CA SER A 97 -24.12 19.44 -14.33
C SER A 97 -22.75 18.76 -14.43
N LEU A 98 -21.76 19.55 -14.82
CA LEU A 98 -20.36 19.14 -14.83
C LEU A 98 -19.62 19.87 -13.70
N LEU A 99 -18.80 19.13 -12.95
CA LEU A 99 -17.92 19.68 -11.92
C LEU A 99 -16.49 19.14 -12.05
N SER A 100 -15.55 20.00 -12.39
CA SER A 100 -14.13 19.69 -12.27
C SER A 100 -13.64 20.06 -10.87
N ILE A 101 -12.87 19.17 -10.25
CA ILE A 101 -12.17 19.43 -8.99
C ILE A 101 -10.69 19.59 -9.34
N GLY A 102 -10.30 20.82 -9.69
CA GLY A 102 -8.90 21.18 -9.97
C GLY A 102 -8.24 21.88 -8.80
N ALA A 103 -6.94 22.03 -8.90
CA ALA A 103 -6.14 22.79 -7.94
C ALA A 103 -6.32 24.29 -8.11
N ALA A 104 -5.96 25.02 -7.05
CA ALA A 104 -5.66 26.44 -7.08
C ALA A 104 -4.24 26.62 -6.53
N ASP A 105 -3.33 27.13 -7.36
CA ASP A 105 -1.91 27.32 -7.01
C ASP A 105 -1.24 25.99 -6.55
N GLY A 106 -1.59 24.89 -7.21
CA GLY A 106 -1.09 23.54 -6.88
C GLY A 106 -1.81 22.84 -5.72
N ASP A 107 -2.72 23.51 -5.02
CA ASP A 107 -3.43 22.94 -3.87
C ASP A 107 -4.85 22.46 -4.25
N LEU A 108 -5.13 21.19 -3.99
CA LEU A 108 -6.49 20.63 -4.10
C LEU A 108 -7.34 21.02 -2.88
N PRO A 109 -8.67 21.15 -3.04
CA PRO A 109 -9.55 21.75 -2.02
C PRO A 109 -9.77 20.89 -0.76
N MET A 110 -9.31 19.63 -0.76
CA MET A 110 -9.41 18.72 0.38
C MET A 110 -8.15 17.84 0.45
N THR A 111 -7.63 17.61 1.66
CA THR A 111 -6.41 16.82 1.88
C THR A 111 -6.56 15.39 1.36
N GLU A 112 -7.75 14.79 1.47
CA GLU A 112 -8.06 13.45 0.98
C GLU A 112 -7.92 13.31 -0.54
N LEU A 113 -7.98 14.42 -1.28
CA LEU A 113 -7.79 14.44 -2.73
C LEU A 113 -6.33 14.61 -3.14
N VAL A 114 -5.42 14.94 -2.22
CA VAL A 114 -4.00 15.14 -2.56
C VAL A 114 -3.37 13.77 -2.87
N PRO A 115 -2.75 13.57 -4.05
CA PRO A 115 -2.01 12.34 -4.33
C PRO A 115 -0.90 12.09 -3.32
N ASP A 116 -0.78 10.85 -2.86
CA ASP A 116 0.18 10.47 -1.82
C ASP A 116 1.60 10.40 -2.39
N ALA A 117 2.47 11.31 -1.93
CA ALA A 117 3.86 11.36 -2.36
C ALA A 117 4.67 10.12 -1.91
N GLY A 118 4.22 9.40 -0.89
CA GLY A 118 4.84 8.16 -0.42
C GLY A 118 4.60 6.96 -1.34
N LEU A 119 3.53 6.99 -2.15
CA LEU A 119 3.25 5.93 -3.12
C LEU A 119 4.04 6.18 -4.40
N PRO A 120 4.83 5.20 -4.88
CA PRO A 120 5.51 5.35 -6.16
C PRO A 120 4.48 5.29 -7.30
N PRO A 121 4.56 6.18 -8.30
CA PRO A 121 3.69 6.09 -9.47
C PRO A 121 3.97 4.80 -10.25
N GLY A 122 2.97 3.92 -10.34
CA GLY A 122 3.02 2.69 -11.13
C GLY A 122 2.69 2.90 -12.61
N ILE A 123 2.80 1.80 -13.37
CA ILE A 123 2.39 1.71 -14.79
C ILE A 123 0.95 2.19 -14.97
N LEU A 124 0.08 1.76 -14.06
CA LEU A 124 -1.33 2.11 -14.07
C LEU A 124 -1.56 3.34 -13.19
N GLN A 125 -2.00 4.43 -13.82
CA GLN A 125 -2.42 5.67 -13.17
C GLN A 125 -3.93 5.83 -13.33
N LEU A 126 -4.60 6.31 -12.29
CA LEU A 126 -6.05 6.31 -12.23
C LEU A 126 -6.61 7.73 -12.08
N LEU A 127 -7.59 8.08 -12.90
CA LEU A 127 -8.33 9.34 -12.82
C LEU A 127 -9.74 9.09 -12.27
N PRO A 128 -10.05 9.49 -11.02
CA PRO A 128 -11.33 9.19 -10.38
C PRO A 128 -12.45 10.05 -10.95
N CYS A 129 -13.58 9.39 -11.19
CA CYS A 129 -14.79 9.96 -11.77
C CYS A 129 -16.01 9.56 -10.92
N MET A 130 -17.04 10.40 -10.88
CA MET A 130 -18.25 10.11 -10.11
C MET A 130 -19.49 10.72 -10.75
N LEU A 131 -20.57 9.94 -10.81
CA LEU A 131 -21.91 10.41 -11.12
C LEU A 131 -22.74 10.55 -9.83
N LEU A 132 -23.52 11.61 -9.71
CA LEU A 132 -24.57 11.76 -8.71
C LEU A 132 -25.91 12.00 -9.40
N GLY A 133 -26.99 11.47 -8.84
CA GLY A 133 -28.33 11.64 -9.42
C GLY A 133 -29.37 10.73 -8.78
N ASP A 134 -30.49 10.57 -9.51
CA ASP A 134 -31.57 9.64 -9.16
C ASP A 134 -31.06 8.19 -9.13
N SER A 135 -31.42 7.45 -8.09
CA SER A 135 -30.99 6.06 -7.90
C SER A 135 -31.43 5.14 -9.05
N ASP A 136 -32.62 5.31 -9.62
CA ASP A 136 -33.10 4.47 -10.73
C ASP A 136 -32.24 4.69 -11.99
N VAL A 137 -31.76 5.93 -12.19
CA VAL A 137 -30.87 6.27 -13.31
C VAL A 137 -29.47 5.71 -13.07
N LEU A 138 -28.97 5.82 -11.84
CA LEU A 138 -27.64 5.31 -11.48
C LEU A 138 -27.56 3.79 -11.53
N GLU A 139 -28.59 3.06 -11.06
CA GLU A 139 -28.65 1.60 -11.14
C GLU A 139 -28.65 1.11 -12.60
N ALA A 140 -29.39 1.80 -13.49
CA ALA A 140 -29.38 1.49 -14.92
C ALA A 140 -28.01 1.77 -15.56
N LEU A 141 -27.36 2.88 -15.19
CA LEU A 141 -26.03 3.24 -15.67
C LEU A 141 -24.95 2.27 -15.16
N GLU A 142 -25.04 1.80 -13.92
CA GLU A 142 -24.11 0.82 -13.35
C GLU A 142 -24.15 -0.50 -14.12
N ALA A 143 -25.34 -1.00 -14.43
CA ALA A 143 -25.50 -2.20 -15.25
C ALA A 143 -24.92 -2.03 -16.67
N GLU A 144 -25.12 -0.86 -17.29
CA GLU A 144 -24.57 -0.57 -18.62
C GLU A 144 -23.05 -0.36 -18.58
N MET A 145 -22.51 0.25 -17.52
CA MET A 145 -21.08 0.45 -17.30
C MET A 145 -20.33 -0.89 -17.29
N GLU A 146 -20.81 -1.87 -16.52
CA GLU A 146 -20.18 -3.20 -16.43
C GLU A 146 -20.06 -3.89 -17.80
N HIS A 147 -21.04 -3.70 -18.68
CA HIS A 147 -20.99 -4.26 -20.04
C HIS A 147 -20.12 -3.41 -20.99
N ARG A 148 -20.37 -2.10 -21.04
CA ARG A 148 -19.77 -1.18 -22.02
C ARG A 148 -18.31 -0.86 -21.73
N PHE A 149 -17.93 -0.69 -20.47
CA PHE A 149 -16.56 -0.32 -20.14
C PHE A 149 -15.59 -1.41 -20.53
N PHE A 150 -15.99 -2.69 -20.47
CA PHE A 150 -15.16 -3.82 -20.87
C PHE A 150 -14.94 -3.91 -22.39
N GLU A 151 -15.98 -3.69 -23.20
CA GLU A 151 -15.89 -3.85 -24.67
C GLU A 151 -15.54 -2.56 -25.42
N GLU A 152 -16.12 -1.43 -25.01
CA GLU A 152 -16.14 -0.16 -25.76
C GLU A 152 -15.57 1.02 -24.96
N GLY A 153 -15.11 0.79 -23.72
CA GLY A 153 -14.70 1.84 -22.77
C GLY A 153 -13.43 2.64 -23.12
N GLN A 154 -12.81 2.42 -24.27
CA GLN A 154 -11.59 3.12 -24.67
C GLN A 154 -11.86 4.63 -24.88
N LEU A 155 -11.00 5.48 -24.32
CA LEU A 155 -11.10 6.93 -24.53
C LEU A 155 -10.77 7.32 -25.97
N SER A 156 -11.39 8.41 -26.43
CA SER A 156 -11.10 8.93 -27.76
C SER A 156 -9.65 9.44 -27.85
N ALA A 157 -9.09 9.42 -29.07
CA ALA A 157 -7.73 9.94 -29.31
C ALA A 157 -7.57 11.40 -28.86
N LYS A 158 -8.65 12.19 -28.93
CA LYS A 158 -8.67 13.60 -28.51
C LYS A 158 -8.59 13.75 -26.99
N THR A 159 -9.18 12.83 -26.23
CA THR A 159 -9.11 12.82 -24.76
C THR A 159 -7.77 12.25 -24.30
N ALA A 160 -7.30 11.16 -24.92
CA ALA A 160 -5.98 10.60 -24.64
C ALA A 160 -4.86 11.64 -24.85
N GLN A 161 -4.85 12.36 -25.98
CA GLN A 161 -3.87 13.43 -26.23
C GLN A 161 -3.96 14.58 -25.22
N ALA A 162 -5.15 14.90 -24.71
CA ALA A 162 -5.30 15.92 -23.68
C ALA A 162 -4.69 15.44 -22.35
N LEU A 163 -4.93 14.19 -21.95
CA LEU A 163 -4.30 13.59 -20.77
C LEU A 163 -2.76 13.59 -20.88
N GLU A 164 -2.21 13.23 -22.04
CA GLU A 164 -0.75 13.29 -22.28
C GLU A 164 -0.18 14.70 -22.09
N LEU A 165 -0.86 15.71 -22.67
CA LEU A 165 -0.43 17.10 -22.59
C LEU A 165 -0.56 17.66 -21.17
N ASP A 166 -1.70 17.45 -20.54
CA ASP A 166 -2.05 18.05 -19.25
C ASP A 166 -1.23 17.44 -18.10
N PHE A 167 -0.99 16.13 -18.14
CA PHE A 167 -0.21 15.42 -17.10
C PHE A 167 1.25 15.17 -17.45
N GLY A 168 1.69 15.46 -18.69
CA GLY A 168 3.07 15.23 -19.13
C GLY A 168 3.46 13.75 -19.23
N ILE A 169 2.48 12.86 -19.41
CA ILE A 169 2.66 11.40 -19.48
C ILE A 169 2.60 10.89 -20.92
N GLY A 170 3.18 9.71 -21.17
CA GLY A 170 2.91 8.95 -22.39
C GLY A 170 1.86 7.88 -22.11
N ILE A 171 0.85 7.77 -22.96
CA ILE A 171 -0.27 6.84 -22.75
C ILE A 171 -0.20 5.71 -23.78
N ALA A 172 -0.13 4.48 -23.30
CA ALA A 172 -0.31 3.29 -24.13
C ALA A 172 -1.79 2.99 -24.31
N HIS A 173 -2.54 2.95 -23.20
CA HIS A 173 -3.97 2.68 -23.16
C HIS A 173 -4.65 3.57 -22.13
N ALA A 174 -5.88 3.99 -22.42
CA ALA A 174 -6.69 4.84 -21.54
C ALA A 174 -8.16 4.47 -21.74
N ARG A 175 -8.81 4.01 -20.67
CA ARG A 175 -10.19 3.50 -20.75
C ARG A 175 -10.97 3.76 -19.48
N PHE A 176 -12.28 3.88 -19.62
CA PHE A 176 -13.19 3.79 -18.49
C PHE A 176 -13.13 2.38 -17.86
N MET A 177 -13.26 2.35 -16.54
CA MET A 177 -13.20 1.14 -15.71
C MET A 177 -14.08 1.32 -14.47
N THR A 178 -14.73 0.25 -14.00
CA THR A 178 -15.51 0.28 -12.75
C THR A 178 -14.59 0.07 -11.54
N VAL A 179 -15.05 0.47 -10.35
CA VAL A 179 -14.31 0.18 -9.11
C VAL A 179 -14.26 -1.34 -8.86
N THR A 180 -15.30 -2.06 -9.27
CA THR A 180 -15.38 -3.53 -9.21
C THR A 180 -14.28 -4.17 -10.05
N ASP A 181 -14.07 -3.72 -11.29
CA ASP A 181 -13.00 -4.19 -12.15
C ASP A 181 -11.61 -3.92 -11.56
N LEU A 182 -11.40 -2.73 -11.00
CA LEU A 182 -10.14 -2.38 -10.35
C LEU A 182 -9.83 -3.32 -9.17
N ARG A 183 -10.84 -3.62 -8.32
CA ARG A 183 -10.73 -4.59 -7.22
C ARG A 183 -10.41 -5.98 -7.73
N ALA A 184 -11.12 -6.44 -8.76
CA ALA A 184 -10.92 -7.77 -9.35
C ALA A 184 -9.51 -7.90 -9.95
N MET A 185 -9.03 -6.86 -10.62
CA MET A 185 -7.67 -6.80 -11.15
C MET A 185 -6.62 -6.86 -10.04
N LEU A 186 -6.76 -6.07 -8.97
CA LEU A 186 -5.83 -6.12 -7.83
C LEU A 186 -5.83 -7.52 -7.19
N LYS A 187 -7.00 -8.11 -6.97
CA LYS A 187 -7.11 -9.48 -6.44
C LYS A 187 -6.34 -10.48 -7.30
N LEU A 188 -6.57 -10.47 -8.62
CA LEU A 188 -5.87 -11.37 -9.55
C LEU A 188 -4.36 -11.15 -9.55
N GLN A 189 -3.90 -9.89 -9.45
CA GLN A 189 -2.48 -9.57 -9.32
C GLN A 189 -1.89 -10.15 -8.03
N LEU A 190 -2.54 -9.95 -6.89
CA LEU A 190 -2.09 -10.48 -5.61
C LEU A 190 -2.07 -12.01 -5.63
N ASP A 191 -3.11 -12.66 -6.14
CA ASP A 191 -3.17 -14.12 -6.29
C ASP A 191 -2.01 -14.64 -7.18
N HIS A 192 -1.70 -13.96 -8.28
CA HIS A 192 -0.60 -14.33 -9.18
C HIS A 192 0.77 -14.29 -8.49
N PHE A 193 0.98 -13.36 -7.56
CA PHE A 193 2.22 -13.22 -6.80
C PHE A 193 2.22 -13.97 -5.45
N GLY A 194 1.19 -14.77 -5.15
CA GLY A 194 1.12 -15.56 -3.91
C GLY A 194 0.59 -14.81 -2.68
N PHE A 195 0.01 -13.62 -2.87
CA PHE A 195 -0.52 -12.76 -1.82
C PHE A 195 -2.06 -12.83 -1.69
N GLY A 196 -2.69 -13.96 -2.01
CA GLY A 196 -4.15 -14.11 -1.90
C GLY A 196 -4.70 -13.92 -0.49
N SER A 197 -3.94 -14.27 0.55
CA SER A 197 -4.31 -13.99 1.94
C SER A 197 -4.24 -12.51 2.30
N LEU A 198 -3.38 -11.73 1.65
CA LEU A 198 -3.38 -10.27 1.77
C LEU A 198 -4.67 -9.67 1.22
N TRP A 199 -5.18 -10.17 0.09
CA TRP A 199 -6.48 -9.73 -0.45
C TRP A 199 -7.59 -9.93 0.58
N THR A 200 -7.61 -11.05 1.31
CA THR A 200 -8.62 -11.29 2.36
C THR A 200 -8.65 -10.17 3.41
N LEU A 201 -7.49 -9.61 3.79
CA LEU A 201 -7.41 -8.49 4.73
C LEU A 201 -7.86 -7.16 4.10
N LEU A 202 -7.43 -6.90 2.87
CA LEU A 202 -7.82 -5.71 2.11
C LEU A 202 -9.32 -5.65 1.89
N ASP A 203 -9.92 -6.78 1.48
CA ASP A 203 -11.34 -6.91 1.19
C ASP A 203 -12.18 -6.67 2.45
N ALA A 204 -11.82 -7.29 3.58
CA ALA A 204 -12.47 -7.07 4.87
C ALA A 204 -12.42 -5.58 5.29
N ALA A 205 -11.28 -4.92 5.09
CA ALA A 205 -11.13 -3.50 5.40
C ALA A 205 -11.93 -2.59 4.44
N LEU A 206 -12.04 -2.94 3.15
CA LEU A 206 -12.81 -2.20 2.16
C LEU A 206 -14.32 -2.32 2.37
N GLU A 207 -14.80 -3.52 2.72
CA GLU A 207 -16.20 -3.80 3.03
C GLU A 207 -16.63 -3.26 4.41
N GLY A 208 -15.66 -2.93 5.28
CA GLY A 208 -15.93 -2.45 6.63
C GLY A 208 -16.39 -3.58 7.57
N ASP A 209 -15.88 -4.79 7.34
CA ASP A 209 -16.19 -5.96 8.15
C ASP A 209 -15.67 -5.81 9.59
N ALA A 210 -16.38 -6.39 10.56
CA ALA A 210 -16.09 -6.19 11.98
C ALA A 210 -14.86 -6.97 12.51
N ALA A 211 -14.60 -8.19 12.06
CA ALA A 211 -13.40 -8.96 12.41
C ALA A 211 -13.32 -10.18 11.50
N SER A 212 -12.10 -10.61 11.15
CA SER A 212 -11.89 -11.81 10.34
C SER A 212 -11.19 -12.91 11.12
N ALA A 213 -11.27 -14.15 10.64
CA ALA A 213 -10.36 -15.20 11.08
C ALA A 213 -8.91 -14.81 10.74
N PRO A 214 -7.90 -15.31 11.50
CA PRO A 214 -6.50 -15.11 11.15
C PRO A 214 -6.19 -15.67 9.76
N VAL A 215 -5.43 -14.91 8.99
CA VAL A 215 -4.90 -15.35 7.69
C VAL A 215 -3.42 -15.69 7.84
N GLN A 216 -2.93 -16.56 6.96
CA GLN A 216 -1.52 -16.96 6.92
C GLN A 216 -0.87 -16.52 5.61
N GLY A 217 0.36 -16.01 5.71
CA GLY A 217 1.25 -15.82 4.57
C GLY A 217 1.76 -17.16 4.03
N ALA A 218 2.43 -17.13 2.88
CA ALA A 218 2.91 -18.32 2.18
C ALA A 218 3.95 -19.10 2.98
N VAL A 219 4.73 -18.43 3.83
CA VAL A 219 5.74 -19.07 4.70
C VAL A 219 5.43 -18.95 6.19
N GLY A 220 4.15 -18.85 6.55
CA GLY A 220 3.67 -19.07 7.92
C GLY A 220 3.50 -17.82 8.78
N GLN A 221 3.69 -16.62 8.24
CA GLN A 221 3.31 -15.37 8.90
C GLN A 221 1.83 -15.37 9.25
N ARG A 222 1.44 -14.68 10.32
CA ARG A 222 0.05 -14.63 10.77
C ARG A 222 -0.41 -13.19 10.92
N PHE A 223 -1.59 -12.92 10.37
CA PHE A 223 -2.22 -11.61 10.40
C PHE A 223 -3.69 -11.75 10.81
N THR A 224 -4.23 -10.76 11.54
CA THR A 224 -5.64 -10.77 11.97
C THR A 224 -6.24 -9.39 11.80
N TRP A 225 -7.37 -9.29 11.11
CA TRP A 225 -8.19 -8.08 11.05
C TRP A 225 -9.13 -8.02 12.25
N ASP A 226 -9.11 -6.90 12.99
CA ASP A 226 -9.93 -6.70 14.20
C ASP A 226 -11.15 -5.79 14.00
N GLY A 227 -11.42 -5.37 12.77
CA GLY A 227 -12.47 -4.40 12.44
C GLY A 227 -11.98 -2.98 12.20
N SER A 228 -10.73 -2.71 12.55
CA SER A 228 -10.14 -1.38 12.40
C SER A 228 -8.69 -1.39 11.92
N GLN A 229 -7.92 -2.40 12.33
CA GLN A 229 -6.51 -2.53 12.02
C GLN A 229 -6.14 -4.01 11.84
N VAL A 230 -4.97 -4.23 11.26
CA VAL A 230 -4.37 -5.56 11.17
C VAL A 230 -3.38 -5.74 12.32
N ALA A 231 -3.53 -6.81 13.08
CA ALA A 231 -2.49 -7.30 13.98
C ALA A 231 -1.58 -8.29 13.25
N ALA A 232 -0.27 -8.03 13.24
CA ALA A 232 0.76 -8.85 12.60
C ALA A 232 1.63 -9.52 13.67
N ASP A 233 1.69 -10.85 13.65
CA ASP A 233 2.51 -11.64 14.59
C ASP A 233 3.97 -11.60 14.12
N PHE A 234 4.83 -10.93 14.89
CA PHE A 234 6.26 -10.85 14.65
C PHE A 234 6.99 -12.00 15.35
N GLU A 235 7.87 -12.69 14.62
CA GLU A 235 8.73 -13.76 15.13
C GLU A 235 10.20 -13.32 15.07
N THR A 236 10.86 -13.26 16.22
CA THR A 236 12.32 -13.16 16.30
C THR A 236 12.95 -14.40 15.67
N PHE A 237 14.23 -14.36 15.25
CA PHE A 237 14.85 -15.54 14.65
C PHE A 237 14.86 -16.72 15.61
N ASP A 238 15.26 -16.51 16.88
CA ASP A 238 15.34 -17.57 17.88
C ASP A 238 13.96 -18.23 18.13
N TYR A 239 12.90 -17.42 18.25
CA TYR A 239 11.54 -17.95 18.38
C TYR A 239 11.08 -18.64 17.10
N TRP A 240 11.23 -18.00 15.95
CA TRP A 240 10.87 -18.51 14.63
C TRP A 240 11.48 -19.89 14.37
N ALA A 241 12.77 -20.05 14.65
CA ALA A 241 13.52 -21.28 14.37
C ALA A 241 13.23 -22.40 15.38
N GLY A 242 12.93 -22.07 16.64
CA GLY A 242 12.73 -23.05 17.72
C GLY A 242 11.28 -23.50 17.90
N ASP A 243 10.36 -22.54 17.97
CA ASP A 243 8.97 -22.77 18.38
C ASP A 243 7.94 -22.22 17.39
N GLY A 244 8.35 -21.28 16.52
CA GLY A 244 7.50 -20.59 15.56
C GLY A 244 7.37 -21.30 14.22
N SER A 245 7.11 -20.49 13.19
CA SER A 245 6.82 -20.98 11.84
C SER A 245 8.00 -21.67 11.15
N GLY A 246 9.23 -21.39 11.59
CA GLY A 246 10.47 -22.00 11.09
C GLY A 246 10.87 -23.31 11.74
N LYS A 247 10.11 -23.83 12.71
CA LYS A 247 10.50 -25.02 13.50
C LYS A 247 10.87 -26.25 12.68
N GLU A 248 10.10 -26.53 11.62
CA GLU A 248 10.30 -27.71 10.76
C GLU A 248 11.27 -27.43 9.60
N VAL A 249 11.85 -26.23 9.51
CA VAL A 249 12.85 -25.90 8.49
C VAL A 249 14.14 -26.63 8.80
N GLU A 250 14.70 -27.30 7.78
CA GLU A 250 16.00 -27.96 7.90
C GLU A 250 17.12 -26.95 8.21
N ASP A 251 18.04 -27.37 9.07
CA ASP A 251 19.16 -26.58 9.56
C ASP A 251 19.96 -25.83 8.47
N GLN A 252 20.21 -26.48 7.33
CA GLN A 252 20.95 -25.91 6.21
C GLN A 252 20.21 -24.77 5.49
N HIS A 253 18.89 -24.65 5.69
CA HIS A 253 18.01 -23.69 5.03
C HIS A 253 17.52 -22.57 5.96
N LEU A 254 17.91 -22.57 7.24
CA LEU A 254 17.40 -21.61 8.23
C LEU A 254 17.61 -20.16 7.81
N ALA A 255 18.81 -19.81 7.36
CA ALA A 255 19.12 -18.44 6.99
C ALA A 255 18.29 -17.96 5.80
N SER A 256 18.18 -18.76 4.74
CA SER A 256 17.37 -18.42 3.56
C SER A 256 15.88 -18.39 3.88
N ALA A 257 15.38 -19.34 4.66
CA ALA A 257 13.95 -19.41 4.99
C ALA A 257 13.52 -18.26 5.91
N TYR A 258 14.35 -17.83 6.86
CA TYR A 258 14.03 -16.64 7.67
C TYR A 258 14.09 -15.34 6.85
N ALA A 259 15.00 -15.28 5.86
CA ALA A 259 15.04 -14.18 4.91
C ALA A 259 13.73 -14.10 4.11
N ASP A 260 13.26 -15.23 3.59
CA ASP A 260 11.98 -15.31 2.88
C ASP A 260 10.80 -14.92 3.78
N TRP A 261 10.78 -15.42 5.03
CA TRP A 261 9.79 -15.06 6.03
C TRP A 261 9.77 -13.55 6.29
N THR A 262 10.94 -12.95 6.49
CA THR A 262 11.08 -11.51 6.78
C THR A 262 10.71 -10.66 5.57
N ARG A 263 11.07 -11.09 4.35
CA ARG A 263 10.74 -10.41 3.10
C ARG A 263 9.23 -10.29 2.95
N GLU A 264 8.53 -11.41 3.02
CA GLU A 264 7.08 -11.45 2.87
C GLU A 264 6.39 -10.71 4.02
N TYR A 265 6.84 -10.88 5.27
CA TYR A 265 6.30 -10.13 6.42
C TYR A 265 6.34 -8.61 6.17
N ARG A 266 7.50 -8.07 5.76
CA ARG A 266 7.65 -6.64 5.44
C ARG A 266 6.81 -6.23 4.23
N GLN A 267 6.66 -7.07 3.21
CA GLN A 267 5.80 -6.79 2.05
C GLN A 267 4.33 -6.66 2.46
N TYR A 268 3.84 -7.50 3.38
CA TYR A 268 2.49 -7.34 3.94
C TYR A 268 2.34 -5.99 4.65
N LEU A 269 3.25 -5.65 5.55
CA LEU A 269 3.20 -4.39 6.30
C LEU A 269 3.18 -3.17 5.36
N VAL A 270 4.07 -3.15 4.37
CA VAL A 270 4.18 -2.06 3.40
C VAL A 270 2.92 -1.96 2.54
N THR A 271 2.41 -3.08 2.05
CA THR A 271 1.23 -3.06 1.17
C THR A 271 -0.02 -2.65 1.92
N LEU A 272 -0.24 -3.17 3.14
CA LEU A 272 -1.35 -2.72 4.00
C LEU A 272 -1.25 -1.22 4.30
N GLY A 273 -0.06 -0.72 4.64
CA GLY A 273 0.19 0.70 4.85
C GLY A 273 -0.09 1.56 3.62
N ALA A 274 0.29 1.11 2.43
CA ALA A 274 -0.01 1.80 1.16
C ALA A 274 -1.53 1.98 0.94
N HIS A 275 -2.30 0.96 1.30
CA HIS A 275 -3.77 0.95 1.31
C HIS A 275 -4.38 1.68 2.52
N GLY A 276 -3.59 2.39 3.31
CA GLY A 276 -4.07 3.17 4.46
C GLY A 276 -4.63 2.31 5.59
N ILE A 277 -4.31 1.01 5.62
CA ILE A 277 -4.70 0.10 6.69
C ILE A 277 -3.65 0.18 7.79
N ALA A 278 -4.09 0.53 8.99
CA ALA A 278 -3.23 0.55 10.17
C ALA A 278 -2.77 -0.88 10.50
N VAL A 279 -1.49 -1.04 10.82
CA VAL A 279 -0.92 -2.32 11.24
C VAL A 279 -0.24 -2.16 12.59
N THR A 280 -0.62 -3.02 13.54
CA THR A 280 0.08 -3.17 14.81
C THR A 280 0.86 -4.47 14.82
N GLN A 281 2.11 -4.42 15.25
CA GLN A 281 2.94 -5.61 15.41
C GLN A 281 2.86 -6.11 16.85
N ARG A 282 2.88 -7.43 17.04
CA ARG A 282 2.91 -8.06 18.37
C ARG A 282 3.85 -9.26 18.36
N LEU A 283 4.51 -9.57 19.48
CA LEU A 283 5.32 -10.77 19.58
C LEU A 283 4.44 -12.01 19.46
N ALA A 284 4.84 -12.94 18.60
CA ALA A 284 4.15 -14.22 18.44
C ALA A 284 4.23 -15.11 19.69
N SER A 285 5.27 -14.93 20.51
CA SER A 285 5.54 -15.75 21.70
C SER A 285 4.54 -15.55 22.84
N ASP A 286 4.12 -14.30 23.09
CA ASP A 286 3.26 -13.95 24.22
C ASP A 286 2.13 -12.96 23.87
N GLY A 287 2.06 -12.49 22.62
CA GLY A 287 1.05 -11.54 22.15
C GLY A 287 1.28 -10.10 22.60
N SER A 288 2.42 -9.78 23.23
CA SER A 288 2.74 -8.42 23.66
C SER A 288 2.87 -7.47 22.47
N ALA A 289 2.33 -6.25 22.60
CA ALA A 289 2.41 -5.24 21.56
C ALA A 289 3.87 -4.77 21.38
N LEU A 290 4.29 -4.64 20.14
CA LEU A 290 5.59 -4.09 19.77
C LEU A 290 5.45 -2.59 19.50
N GLU A 291 6.06 -1.79 20.37
CA GLU A 291 6.05 -0.33 20.29
C GLU A 291 7.45 0.20 19.94
N GLY A 292 7.49 1.33 19.24
CA GLY A 292 8.73 1.99 18.81
C GLY A 292 9.29 1.46 17.49
N SER A 293 10.53 1.85 17.19
CA SER A 293 11.16 1.58 15.90
C SER A 293 11.97 0.27 15.86
N PHE A 294 12.25 -0.34 17.01
CA PHE A 294 12.96 -1.61 17.12
C PHE A 294 12.54 -2.41 18.36
N PHE A 295 12.72 -3.72 18.32
CA PHE A 295 12.52 -4.65 19.43
C PHE A 295 13.87 -5.18 19.95
N VAL A 296 13.97 -5.49 21.24
CA VAL A 296 15.15 -6.11 21.86
C VAL A 296 14.78 -7.44 22.46
N GLU A 297 15.37 -8.50 21.92
CA GLU A 297 15.32 -9.85 22.47
C GLU A 297 16.52 -10.07 23.40
N ASP A 298 16.25 -10.50 24.62
CA ASP A 298 17.27 -10.93 25.57
C ASP A 298 17.58 -12.41 25.36
N ALA A 299 18.70 -12.68 24.70
CA ALA A 299 19.13 -14.02 24.35
C ALA A 299 19.84 -14.75 25.51
N GLY A 300 19.97 -14.09 26.67
CA GLY A 300 20.52 -14.67 27.89
C GLY A 300 22.02 -14.43 28.06
N ALA A 301 22.62 -15.21 28.95
CA ALA A 301 24.04 -15.09 29.28
C ALA A 301 24.94 -15.78 28.26
N ILE A 302 26.12 -15.21 28.02
CA ILE A 302 27.17 -15.78 27.16
C ILE A 302 28.52 -15.77 27.88
N ASP A 303 29.36 -16.76 27.57
CA ASP A 303 30.75 -16.89 28.07
C ASP A 303 31.74 -16.12 27.17
N GLU A 304 31.27 -15.04 26.54
CA GLU A 304 32.05 -14.25 25.62
C GLU A 304 32.60 -13.00 26.33
N GLN A 305 33.92 -12.87 26.35
CA GLN A 305 34.59 -11.80 27.10
C GLN A 305 34.79 -10.52 26.27
N LEU A 306 34.84 -10.66 24.95
CA LEU A 306 35.02 -9.55 24.03
C LEU A 306 33.65 -9.09 23.55
N ALA A 307 33.36 -7.82 23.76
CA ALA A 307 32.11 -7.26 23.30
C ALA A 307 32.17 -7.01 21.78
N SER A 308 31.11 -7.36 21.07
CA SER A 308 31.03 -7.34 19.61
C SER A 308 29.62 -6.98 19.13
N ILE A 309 29.55 -6.41 17.93
CA ILE A 309 28.31 -6.11 17.22
C ILE A 309 28.35 -6.87 15.90
N THR A 310 27.27 -7.56 15.58
CA THR A 310 27.10 -8.25 14.29
C THR A 310 25.81 -7.79 13.64
N GLU A 311 25.90 -7.17 12.48
CA GLU A 311 24.74 -6.84 11.65
C GLU A 311 24.34 -8.08 10.84
N GLN A 312 23.27 -8.74 11.29
CA GLN A 312 22.69 -9.92 10.63
C GLN A 312 21.90 -9.42 9.42
N GLY A 313 22.39 -9.72 8.22
CA GLY A 313 21.84 -9.13 7.01
C GLY A 313 21.83 -10.10 5.84
N VAL A 314 20.94 -9.82 4.88
CA VAL A 314 20.84 -10.54 3.62
C VAL A 314 20.92 -9.49 2.51
N GLU A 315 21.70 -9.76 1.46
CA GLU A 315 22.05 -8.76 0.43
C GLU A 315 20.82 -8.03 -0.14
N GLU A 316 19.71 -8.73 -0.36
CA GLU A 316 18.47 -8.16 -0.90
C GLU A 316 17.56 -7.45 0.14
N LEU A 317 17.73 -7.75 1.43
CA LEU A 317 16.85 -7.26 2.51
C LEU A 317 17.53 -6.23 3.43
N GLY A 318 18.85 -6.08 3.31
CA GLY A 318 19.65 -5.37 4.29
C GLY A 318 19.66 -6.08 5.64
N VAL A 319 19.77 -5.30 6.71
CA VAL A 319 19.83 -5.80 8.09
C VAL A 319 18.46 -6.28 8.56
N VAL A 320 18.41 -7.52 9.05
CA VAL A 320 17.21 -8.13 9.65
C VAL A 320 17.29 -8.15 11.17
N ALA A 321 18.49 -8.19 11.74
CA ALA A 321 18.74 -8.06 13.17
C ALA A 321 20.16 -7.54 13.44
N VAL A 322 20.39 -6.97 14.62
CA VAL A 322 21.73 -6.64 15.12
C VAL A 322 21.97 -7.45 16.39
N THR A 323 22.98 -8.30 16.39
CA THR A 323 23.39 -9.07 17.57
C THR A 323 24.45 -8.30 18.34
N LEU A 324 24.24 -8.12 19.64
CA LEU A 324 25.18 -7.49 20.56
C LEU A 324 25.61 -8.50 21.62
N ALA A 325 26.90 -8.83 21.65
CA ALA A 325 27.54 -9.44 22.80
C ALA A 325 28.16 -8.33 23.65
N HIS A 326 27.65 -8.12 24.86
CA HIS A 326 28.17 -7.10 25.76
C HIS A 326 27.94 -7.44 27.23
N ALA A 327 28.96 -7.24 28.07
CA ALA A 327 28.89 -7.46 29.52
C ALA A 327 28.35 -8.86 29.92
N GLY A 328 28.76 -9.91 29.21
CA GLY A 328 28.34 -11.30 29.46
C GLY A 328 26.89 -11.60 29.08
N ARG A 329 26.26 -10.74 28.28
CA ARG A 329 24.90 -10.89 27.79
C ARG A 329 24.87 -10.85 26.27
N LEU A 330 23.95 -11.63 25.71
CA LEU A 330 23.61 -11.61 24.30
C LEU A 330 22.24 -10.96 24.12
N GLN A 331 22.15 -10.02 23.19
CA GLN A 331 20.89 -9.37 22.83
C GLN A 331 20.76 -9.29 21.31
N HIS A 332 19.54 -9.47 20.80
CA HIS A 332 19.23 -9.29 19.39
C HIS A 332 18.27 -8.12 19.23
N PHE A 333 18.64 -7.16 18.40
CA PHE A 333 17.86 -5.97 18.10
C PHE A 333 17.22 -6.13 16.73
N TYR A 334 15.89 -6.05 16.64
CA TYR A 334 15.15 -6.21 15.41
C TYR A 334 14.54 -4.87 14.98
N PRO A 335 14.90 -4.30 13.82
CA PRO A 335 14.25 -3.10 13.31
C PRO A 335 12.81 -3.41 12.92
N LEU A 336 11.86 -2.65 13.47
CA LEU A 336 10.42 -2.77 13.21
C LEU A 336 9.91 -1.76 12.16
N GLN A 337 10.70 -0.70 11.93
CA GLN A 337 10.42 0.41 11.01
C GLN A 337 11.69 0.78 10.23
N ALA A 338 11.54 1.58 9.16
CA ALA A 338 12.66 1.96 8.28
C ALA A 338 13.81 2.67 9.03
N GLU A 339 13.50 3.56 9.97
CA GLU A 339 14.48 4.22 10.85
C GLU A 339 15.05 3.33 11.97
N GLY A 340 14.49 2.13 12.17
CA GLY A 340 14.79 1.26 13.30
C GLY A 340 16.28 0.95 13.43
N LEU A 341 16.96 0.69 12.32
CA LEU A 341 18.40 0.39 12.32
C LEU A 341 19.23 1.57 12.85
N ASN A 342 18.90 2.80 12.43
CA ASN A 342 19.60 3.99 12.91
C ASN A 342 19.42 4.17 14.41
N HIS A 343 18.20 3.97 14.91
CA HIS A 343 17.90 4.05 16.33
C HIS A 343 18.57 2.93 17.13
N ILE A 344 18.71 1.72 16.58
CA ILE A 344 19.51 0.64 17.18
C ILE A 344 20.97 1.10 17.31
N HIS A 345 21.56 1.65 16.25
CA HIS A 345 22.94 2.14 16.29
C HIS A 345 23.14 3.31 17.27
N ASP A 346 22.19 4.23 17.38
CA ASP A 346 22.19 5.26 18.43
C ASP A 346 22.14 4.64 19.82
N HIS A 347 21.21 3.70 20.04
CA HIS A 347 21.06 3.03 21.32
C HIS A 347 22.33 2.31 21.75
N ILE A 348 22.92 1.49 20.87
CA ILE A 348 24.16 0.76 21.16
C ILE A 348 25.31 1.73 21.47
N ARG A 349 25.41 2.87 20.76
CA ARG A 349 26.41 3.90 21.06
C ARG A 349 26.26 4.47 22.48
N THR A 350 25.03 4.65 22.97
CA THR A 350 24.80 5.16 24.34
C THR A 350 25.26 4.22 25.45
N LEU A 351 25.42 2.92 25.16
CA LEU A 351 25.89 1.93 26.13
C LEU A 351 27.41 2.02 26.42
N GLY A 352 28.11 3.05 25.89
CA GLY A 352 29.56 3.24 26.09
C GLY A 352 30.42 2.40 25.13
N SER A 353 29.80 1.95 24.04
CA SER A 353 30.30 0.92 23.12
C SER A 353 31.17 1.43 21.96
N SER A 354 31.82 2.60 22.11
CA SER A 354 32.58 3.24 21.01
C SER A 354 33.83 2.47 20.54
N GLN A 355 34.13 1.30 21.12
CA GLN A 355 35.25 0.42 20.77
C GLN A 355 34.84 -1.02 20.43
N LEU A 356 33.54 -1.31 20.25
CA LEU A 356 33.10 -2.65 19.88
C LEU A 356 33.53 -3.01 18.45
N ALA A 357 33.99 -4.24 18.25
CA ALA A 357 34.23 -4.76 16.92
C ALA A 357 32.89 -4.91 16.20
N LEU A 358 32.77 -4.28 15.02
CA LEU A 358 31.58 -4.36 14.17
C LEU A 358 31.85 -5.34 13.03
N ALA A 359 30.98 -6.33 12.87
CA ALA A 359 31.06 -7.35 11.84
C ALA A 359 29.83 -7.31 10.91
N PHE A 360 30.09 -7.53 9.61
CA PHE A 360 29.10 -7.61 8.55
C PHE A 360 29.31 -8.92 7.78
N PRO A 361 28.80 -10.06 8.30
CA PRO A 361 29.04 -11.37 7.70
C PRO A 361 28.45 -11.54 6.30
N GLY A 362 27.59 -10.62 5.84
CA GLY A 362 26.88 -10.73 4.57
C GLY A 362 25.80 -11.82 4.55
N GLY A 363 25.47 -12.35 5.73
CA GLY A 363 24.47 -13.40 5.96
C GLY A 363 24.00 -13.39 7.41
N LEU A 364 23.27 -14.44 7.80
CA LEU A 364 22.93 -14.67 9.21
C LEU A 364 23.99 -15.60 9.83
N SER A 365 24.60 -15.15 10.93
CA SER A 365 25.50 -15.96 11.77
C SER A 365 24.66 -16.74 12.79
N LEU A 366 24.60 -18.07 12.58
CA LEU A 366 23.73 -18.98 13.33
C LEU A 366 24.53 -20.01 14.13
N ASP A 367 24.07 -20.34 15.33
CA ASP A 367 24.36 -21.64 15.96
C ASP A 367 23.27 -22.62 15.52
N VAL A 368 23.65 -23.56 14.66
CA VAL A 368 22.73 -24.53 14.07
C VAL A 368 22.21 -25.54 15.10
N LEU A 369 23.02 -25.90 16.10
CA LEU A 369 22.63 -26.89 17.11
C LEU A 369 21.56 -26.33 18.04
N THR A 370 21.70 -25.06 18.42
CA THR A 370 20.72 -24.39 19.28
C THR A 370 19.63 -23.68 18.47
N ARG A 371 19.81 -23.53 17.15
CA ARG A 371 18.95 -22.77 16.23
C ARG A 371 18.75 -21.32 16.68
N ARG A 372 19.86 -20.64 17.00
CA ARG A 372 19.88 -19.27 17.52
C ARG A 372 20.80 -18.36 16.74
N LEU A 373 20.53 -17.06 16.75
CA LEU A 373 21.48 -16.07 16.27
C LEU A 373 22.72 -16.06 17.18
N ARG A 374 23.90 -15.83 16.59
CA ARG A 374 25.15 -15.65 17.32
C ARG A 374 25.97 -14.50 16.74
N PRO A 375 26.90 -13.92 17.51
CA PRO A 375 27.89 -13.00 16.97
C PRO A 375 28.74 -13.65 15.89
N ASP A 376 29.23 -12.85 14.95
CA ASP A 376 30.24 -13.26 13.98
C ASP A 376 31.62 -13.19 14.65
N GLY A 377 32.19 -14.37 14.96
CA GLY A 377 33.39 -14.52 15.79
C GLY A 377 33.96 -15.93 15.77
#